data_AF-T1A7T4-F1
#
_entry.id   AF-T1A7T4-F1
#
_cell.length_a   1.000
_cell.length_b   1.000
_cell.length_c   1.000
_cell.angle_alpha   90.00
_cell.angle_beta   90.00
_cell.angle_gamma   90.00
#
_symmetry.space_group_name_H-M   'P 1'
#
loop_
_entity.id
_entity.type
_entity.pdbx_description
1 polymer ?
#
loop_
_entity_poly.entity_id
_entity_poly.type
_entity_poly.pdbx_seq_one_letter_code
_entity_poly.pdbx_strand_id
1 'polypeptide(L)'
;FVTANSFGTQSGTPAKIDSTLMGINDSVSALGQAYVQYKNEWMMLRGGYQYLNTPWLGQSDSRVIPASYNAVSAVFKPAKGWDVFALRSFDWKSRTSGGYYADNLYYP
;
A
#
# COMPACT_ATOMS: atom_id res chain seq x y z
N PHE A 1 -0.19 11.92 -1.57
CA PHE A 1 -1.66 11.79 -1.68
C PHE A 1 -1.97 11.21 -3.05
N VAL A 2 -2.92 10.28 -3.16
CA VAL A 2 -3.27 9.59 -4.41
C VAL A 2 -4.78 9.62 -4.59
N THR A 3 -5.24 9.79 -5.83
CA THR A 3 -6.67 9.85 -6.17
C THR A 3 -6.93 9.19 -7.53
N ALA A 4 -8.09 8.59 -7.67
CA ALA A 4 -8.60 8.02 -8.91
C ALA A 4 -10.09 8.36 -9.05
N ASN A 5 -10.54 8.67 -10.28
CA ASN A 5 -11.89 9.14 -10.57
C ASN A 5 -12.44 8.45 -11.82
N SER A 6 -13.74 8.14 -11.82
CA SER A 6 -14.45 7.47 -12.92
C SER A 6 -14.82 8.41 -14.06
N PHE A 7 -14.84 9.72 -13.82
CA PHE A 7 -15.30 10.74 -14.76
C PHE A 7 -16.67 10.42 -15.40
N GLY A 8 -17.56 9.77 -14.66
CA GLY A 8 -18.92 9.43 -15.13
C GLY A 8 -18.98 8.22 -16.07
N THR A 9 -17.90 7.43 -16.18
CA THR A 9 -17.87 6.21 -17.00
C THR A 9 -18.49 4.98 -16.31
N GLN A 10 -18.82 5.07 -15.03
CA GLN A 10 -19.44 3.97 -14.27
C GLN A 10 -20.91 3.78 -14.65
N SER A 11 -21.35 2.52 -14.66
CA SER A 11 -22.76 2.19 -14.83
C SER A 11 -23.54 2.57 -13.56
N GLY A 12 -24.75 3.13 -13.72
CA GLY A 12 -25.67 3.33 -12.58
C GLY A 12 -26.21 2.02 -11.98
N THR A 13 -25.87 0.85 -12.55
CA THR A 13 -26.17 -0.47 -11.99
C THR A 13 -24.93 -1.02 -11.28
N PRO A 14 -24.93 -1.18 -9.94
CA PRO A 14 -23.74 -1.59 -9.18
C PRO A 14 -23.12 -2.92 -9.64
N ALA A 15 -23.94 -3.88 -10.06
CA ALA A 15 -23.48 -5.18 -10.56
C ALA A 15 -22.69 -5.10 -11.89
N LYS A 16 -22.71 -3.95 -12.58
CA LYS A 16 -21.96 -3.71 -13.82
C LYS A 16 -20.69 -2.89 -13.60
N ILE A 17 -20.38 -2.52 -12.35
CA ILE A 17 -19.18 -1.77 -11.99
C ILE A 17 -18.05 -2.77 -11.71
N ASP A 18 -16.88 -2.57 -12.33
CA ASP A 18 -15.66 -3.29 -11.94
C ASP A 18 -15.18 -2.76 -10.58
N SER A 19 -15.65 -3.42 -9.51
CA SER A 19 -15.31 -3.06 -8.14
C SER A 19 -13.83 -3.27 -7.82
N THR A 20 -13.05 -3.93 -8.68
CA THR A 20 -11.62 -4.19 -8.45
C THR A 20 -10.72 -2.98 -8.76
N LEU A 21 -11.26 -1.94 -9.40
CA LEU A 21 -10.53 -0.71 -9.75
C LEU A 21 -10.53 0.31 -8.62
N MET A 22 -11.71 0.85 -8.28
CA MET A 22 -11.88 1.92 -7.29
C MET A 22 -12.90 1.57 -6.20
N GLY A 23 -13.35 0.31 -6.15
CA GLY A 23 -14.53 -0.09 -5.39
C GLY A 23 -15.82 0.24 -6.15
N ILE A 24 -16.94 0.25 -5.41
CA ILE A 24 -18.27 0.59 -5.96
C ILE A 24 -18.50 2.10 -6.14
N ASN A 25 -17.54 2.92 -5.70
CA ASN A 25 -17.66 4.37 -5.71
C ASN A 25 -17.05 4.97 -6.99
N ASP A 26 -17.50 6.18 -7.34
CA ASP A 26 -17.00 6.94 -8.50
C ASP A 26 -15.57 7.48 -8.33
N SER A 27 -15.07 7.55 -7.10
CA SER A 27 -13.70 7.94 -6.82
C SER A 27 -13.15 7.27 -5.58
N VAL A 28 -11.83 7.17 -5.52
CA VAL A 28 -11.09 6.73 -4.34
C VAL A 28 -9.90 7.66 -4.14
N SER A 29 -9.72 8.16 -2.91
CA SER A 29 -8.61 9.03 -2.55
C SER A 29 -8.00 8.56 -1.24
N ALA A 30 -6.67 8.60 -1.14
CA ALA A 30 -5.96 8.11 0.03
C ALA A 30 -4.58 8.76 0.26
N LEU A 31 -4.11 8.65 1.51
CA LEU A 31 -2.73 8.91 1.87
C LEU A 31 -1.86 7.67 1.60
N GLY A 32 -1.26 7.60 0.40
CA GLY A 32 -0.43 6.45 0.00
C GLY A 32 0.93 6.36 0.71
N GLN A 33 1.57 7.51 0.98
CA GLN A 33 2.85 7.55 1.70
C GLN A 33 2.91 8.75 2.65
N ALA A 34 3.31 8.49 3.89
CA ALA A 34 3.55 9.43 4.97
C ALA A 34 4.40 8.71 6.04
N TYR A 35 5.72 8.81 5.93
CA TYR A 35 6.65 8.06 6.77
C TYR A 35 7.88 8.90 7.12
N VAL A 36 8.54 8.53 8.21
CA VAL A 36 9.88 9.01 8.56
C VAL A 36 10.89 7.97 8.12
N GLN A 37 12.02 8.41 7.56
CA GLN A 37 13.12 7.54 7.15
C GLN A 37 14.45 8.02 7.72
N TYR A 38 15.23 7.08 8.23
CA TYR A 38 16.65 7.27 8.55
C TYR A 38 17.50 6.30 7.71
N LYS A 39 18.64 6.76 7.21
CA LYS A 39 19.56 5.95 6.40
C LYS A 39 21.01 6.32 6.71
N ASN A 40 21.85 5.30 6.84
CA ASN A 40 23.31 5.41 6.83
C ASN A 40 23.90 4.28 5.95
N GLU A 41 25.23 4.08 5.99
CA GLU A 41 25.93 3.12 5.12
C GLU A 41 25.55 1.65 5.39
N TRP A 42 25.18 1.32 6.63
CA TRP A 42 24.98 -0.04 7.11
C TRP A 42 23.50 -0.33 7.41
N MET A 43 22.63 0.69 7.42
CA MET A 43 21.24 0.55 7.82
C MET A 43 20.31 1.56 7.14
N MET A 44 19.09 1.12 6.86
CA MET A 44 17.94 1.96 6.55
C MET A 44 16.78 1.58 7.45
N LEU A 45 16.11 2.56 8.03
CA LEU A 45 14.90 2.40 8.84
C LEU A 45 13.80 3.31 8.28
N ARG A 46 12.59 2.78 8.16
CA ARG A 46 11.37 3.53 7.78
C ARG A 46 10.24 3.19 8.73
N GLY A 47 9.44 4.18 9.09
CA GLY A 47 8.23 4.01 9.91
C GLY A 47 7.11 4.91 9.45
N GLY A 48 5.91 4.34 9.25
CA GLY A 48 4.70 5.04 8.84
C GLY A 48 4.07 4.42 7.60
N TYR A 49 3.27 5.22 6.89
CA TYR A 49 2.61 4.81 5.65
C TYR A 49 3.62 4.75 4.52
N GLN A 50 3.89 3.57 4.01
CA GLN A 50 4.90 3.35 2.99
C GLN A 50 4.50 2.26 2.01
N TYR A 51 5.15 2.28 0.85
CA TYR A 51 5.11 1.15 -0.07
C TYR A 51 6.21 0.18 0.33
N LEU A 52 5.84 -1.10 0.45
CA LEU A 52 6.78 -2.17 0.72
C LEU A 52 7.10 -2.88 -0.60
N ASN A 53 8.38 -3.17 -0.81
CA ASN A 53 8.85 -3.94 -1.95
C ASN A 53 9.80 -5.02 -1.44
N THR A 54 9.22 -6.02 -0.78
CA THR A 54 9.91 -7.19 -0.25
C THR A 54 9.35 -8.44 -0.91
N PRO A 55 10.08 -9.57 -0.92
CA PRO A 55 9.59 -10.81 -1.53
C PRO A 55 8.24 -11.30 -0.97
N TRP A 56 7.91 -10.93 0.27
CA TRP A 56 6.70 -11.37 0.99
C TRP A 56 5.59 -10.33 1.01
N LEU A 57 5.95 -9.04 1.01
CA LEU A 57 5.03 -7.92 1.04
C LEU A 57 5.41 -6.92 -0.04
N GLY A 58 4.53 -6.79 -1.03
CA GLY A 58 4.71 -5.95 -2.20
C GLY A 58 3.58 -4.96 -2.40
N GLN A 59 3.87 -3.92 -3.16
CA GLN A 59 2.86 -3.07 -3.79
C GLN A 59 2.23 -3.84 -4.96
N SER A 60 1.08 -4.48 -4.74
CA SER A 60 0.32 -5.09 -5.85
C SER A 60 -0.17 -3.96 -6.76
N ASP A 61 0.57 -3.68 -7.83
CA ASP A 61 0.44 -2.52 -8.72
C ASP A 61 -0.37 -2.80 -9.99
N SER A 62 -1.20 -3.85 -10.00
CA SER A 62 -1.96 -4.23 -11.20
C SER A 62 -3.24 -3.40 -11.41
N ARG A 63 -3.44 -2.31 -10.65
CA ARG A 63 -4.69 -1.52 -10.59
C ARG A 63 -4.37 -0.04 -10.32
N VAL A 64 -5.40 0.80 -10.15
CA VAL A 64 -5.28 2.26 -10.22
C VAL A 64 -4.47 2.89 -9.07
N ILE A 65 -4.58 2.35 -7.86
CA ILE A 65 -3.81 2.82 -6.70
C ILE A 65 -3.05 1.64 -6.08
N PRO A 66 -1.73 1.76 -5.86
CA PRO A 66 -0.95 0.71 -5.23
C PRO A 66 -1.41 0.42 -3.80
N ALA A 67 -1.19 -0.82 -3.35
CA ALA A 67 -1.32 -1.14 -1.94
C ALA A 67 -0.22 -0.45 -1.12
N SER A 68 -0.59 0.15 0.00
CA SER A 68 0.32 0.77 0.97
C SER A 68 0.14 0.16 2.35
N TYR A 69 1.18 0.29 3.18
CA TYR A 69 1.24 -0.36 4.48
C TYR A 69 1.62 0.66 5.55
N ASN A 70 0.93 0.61 6.67
CA ASN A 70 1.39 1.21 7.90
C ASN A 70 2.38 0.24 8.56
N ALA A 71 3.66 0.51 8.42
CA ALA A 71 4.69 -0.46 8.78
C ALA A 71 5.95 0.21 9.35
N VAL A 72 6.70 -0.58 10.12
CA VAL A 72 8.11 -0.31 10.43
C VAL A 72 8.96 -1.33 9.69
N SER A 73 9.94 -0.86 8.93
CA SER A 73 10.84 -1.70 8.15
C SER A 73 12.28 -1.25 8.32
N ALA A 74 13.19 -2.21 8.50
CA ALA A 74 14.62 -1.97 8.53
C ALA A 74 15.35 -2.91 7.57
N VAL A 75 16.40 -2.39 6.94
CA VAL A 75 17.36 -3.16 6.16
C VAL A 75 18.73 -2.91 6.76
N PHE A 76 19.43 -3.98 7.11
CA PHE A 76 20.74 -3.96 7.74
C PHE A 76 21.75 -4.69 6.85
N LYS A 77 22.88 -4.04 6.57
CA LYS A 77 23.93 -4.51 5.67
C LYS A 77 25.26 -4.61 6.42
N PRO A 78 25.46 -5.66 7.24
CA PRO A 78 26.65 -5.79 8.09
C PRO A 78 27.93 -6.04 7.29
N ALA A 79 27.81 -6.63 6.11
CA ALA A 79 28.92 -6.96 5.24
C ALA A 79 28.46 -6.94 3.78
N LYS A 80 29.43 -6.85 2.85
CA LYS A 80 29.16 -6.89 1.41
C LYS A 80 28.44 -8.19 1.04
N GLY A 81 27.28 -8.07 0.40
CA GLY A 81 26.47 -9.21 -0.04
C GLY A 81 25.45 -9.73 0.99
N TRP A 82 25.44 -9.17 2.21
CA TRP A 82 24.45 -9.53 3.24
C TRP A 82 23.41 -8.43 3.39
N ASP A 83 22.15 -8.77 3.11
CA ASP A 83 20.99 -7.89 3.34
C ASP A 83 20.03 -8.58 4.33
N VAL A 84 19.98 -8.07 5.56
CA VAL A 84 19.10 -8.57 6.62
C VAL A 84 17.89 -7.65 6.72
N PHE A 85 16.69 -8.22 6.62
CA PHE A 85 15.44 -7.48 6.61
C PHE A 85 14.67 -7.73 7.91
N ALA A 86 14.19 -6.65 8.52
CA ALA A 86 13.21 -6.70 9.60
C ALA A 86 11.99 -5.88 9.19
N LEU A 87 10.79 -6.45 9.35
CA LEU A 87 9.56 -5.81 8.90
C LEU A 87 8.41 -6.18 9.82
N ARG A 88 7.63 -5.18 10.21
CA ARG A 88 6.35 -5.35 10.88
C ARG A 88 5.32 -4.41 10.26
N SER A 89 4.26 -4.99 9.71
CA SER A 89 3.06 -4.25 9.27
C SER A 89 2.02 -4.25 10.39
N PHE A 90 1.30 -3.14 10.55
CA PHE A 90 0.20 -2.99 11.50
C PHE A 90 -1.13 -3.02 10.77
N ASP A 91 -1.25 -2.17 9.76
CA ASP A 91 -2.45 -1.99 8.95
C ASP A 91 -2.03 -1.88 7.49
N TRP A 92 -2.97 -2.15 6.58
CA TRP A 92 -2.72 -2.02 5.16
C TRP A 92 -3.90 -1.35 4.45
N LYS A 93 -3.60 -0.70 3.34
CA LYS A 93 -4.59 -0.06 2.47
C LYS A 93 -4.73 -0.90 1.21
N SER A 94 -5.92 -1.46 1.03
CA SER A 94 -6.27 -2.13 -0.23
C SER A 94 -6.33 -1.18 -1.41
N ARG A 95 -6.21 -1.72 -2.62
CA ARG A 95 -6.27 -0.99 -3.89
C ARG A 95 -7.58 -0.22 -4.09
N THR A 96 -8.67 -0.72 -3.51
CA THR A 96 -10.02 -0.12 -3.56
C THR A 96 -10.38 0.68 -2.32
N SER A 97 -9.49 0.70 -1.32
CA SER A 97 -9.77 1.31 -0.02
C SER A 97 -9.21 2.74 0.08
N GLY A 98 -10.01 3.61 0.68
CA GLY A 98 -9.61 4.97 1.06
C GLY A 98 -8.82 5.05 2.37
N GLY A 99 -8.81 3.98 3.18
CA GLY A 99 -8.23 3.94 4.52
C GLY A 99 -7.35 2.72 4.78
N TYR A 100 -6.65 2.73 5.92
CA TYR A 100 -5.83 1.62 6.41
C TYR A 100 -6.62 0.78 7.40
N TYR A 101 -6.53 -0.54 7.26
CA TYR A 101 -7.28 -1.49 8.08
C TYR A 101 -6.38 -2.65 8.52
N ALA A 102 -6.63 -3.15 9.74
CA ALA A 102 -6.01 -4.36 10.29
C ALA A 102 -6.82 -5.62 9.91
N ASP A 103 -7.21 -5.72 8.65
CA ASP A 103 -8.01 -6.82 8.14
C ASP A 103 -7.21 -7.74 7.20
N ASN A 104 -7.82 -8.86 6.85
CA ASN A 104 -7.44 -9.68 5.72
C ASN A 104 -8.34 -9.29 4.53
N LEU A 105 -7.79 -9.38 3.31
CA LEU A 105 -8.40 -9.04 2.00
C LEU A 105 -9.83 -9.57 1.75
N TYR A 106 -10.39 -10.39 2.65
CA TYR A 106 -11.53 -11.28 2.44
C TYR A 106 -12.76 -11.06 3.33
N TYR A 107 -12.81 -10.05 4.21
CA TYR A 107 -14.02 -9.82 4.99
C TYR A 107 -14.83 -8.62 4.49
N PRO A 108 -16.15 -8.81 4.22
CA PRO A 108 -17.04 -7.81 3.63
C PRO A 108 -17.42 -6.67 4.57
#